data_AF-A0A7C3TID6-F1
#
_entry.id   AF-A0A7C3TID6-F1
#
_cell.length_a   1.000
_cell.length_b   1.000
_cell.length_c   1.000
_cell.angle_alpha   90.00
_cell.angle_beta   90.00
_cell.angle_gamma   90.00
#
_symmetry.space_group_name_H-M   'P 1'
#
loop_
_entity.id
_entity.type
_entity.pdbx_description
1 polymer ?
#
loop_
_entity_poly.entity_id
_entity_poly.type
_entity_poly.pdbx_seq_one_letter_code
_entity_poly.pdbx_strand_id
1 'polypeptide(L)'
;MMKTDYPEIQRKLIKILDLKFPPVAITLIRGLDDIPQGVAELDKPMFYCGMIKYAMLGNIFYAKENMHSCKRGAAALGMIDIPEDEKTGEFYLNKASFSSLRAATRSVIGSPSLESGSIYATLLSPLEKTPLDPDVVIIETIPRRAFEVMHASIFDQGGWVDSWMSAPRQLCSASTVRPYLGKFNITFACEFARMAAKTLKTEYMDEGVIIGIPGEMLKTVSENIDRIGYVKKRLTTA
;
A
#
# COMPACT_ATOMS: atom_id res chain seq x y z
N MET A 1 -6.46 11.70 23.68
CA MET A 1 -6.32 10.36 23.08
C MET A 1 -4.88 9.90 23.29
N MET A 2 -4.67 8.65 23.69
CA MET A 2 -3.32 8.10 23.88
C MET A 2 -2.67 7.93 22.51
N LYS A 3 -1.45 8.45 22.31
CA LYS A 3 -0.72 8.35 21.05
C LYS A 3 -0.48 6.87 20.72
N THR A 4 -0.76 6.45 19.48
CA THR A 4 -0.53 5.07 19.04
C THR A 4 0.97 4.76 19.07
N ASP A 5 1.36 3.67 19.73
CA ASP A 5 2.75 3.20 19.76
C ASP A 5 3.05 2.35 18.52
N TYR A 6 3.37 3.03 17.41
CA TYR A 6 3.71 2.37 16.15
C TYR A 6 4.92 1.44 16.23
N PRO A 7 6.02 1.77 16.97
CA PRO A 7 7.09 0.82 17.22
C PRO A 7 6.62 -0.50 17.84
N GLU A 8 5.75 -0.45 18.86
CA GLU A 8 5.23 -1.67 19.47
C GLU A 8 4.31 -2.45 18.53
N ILE A 9 3.42 -1.77 17.80
CA ILE A 9 2.57 -2.41 16.79
C ILE A 9 3.42 -3.11 15.73
N GLN A 10 4.46 -2.45 15.20
CA GLN A 10 5.36 -3.06 14.22
C GLN A 10 6.04 -4.30 14.79
N ARG A 11 6.65 -4.21 15.98
CA ARG A 11 7.30 -5.35 16.64
C ARG A 11 6.34 -6.52 16.80
N LYS A 12 5.12 -6.25 17.28
CA LYS A 12 4.06 -7.25 17.46
C LYS A 12 3.69 -7.91 16.14
N LEU A 13 3.42 -7.13 15.08
CA LEU A 13 3.03 -7.65 13.78
C LEU A 13 4.14 -8.47 13.13
N ILE A 14 5.39 -7.99 13.15
CA ILE A 14 6.55 -8.74 12.63
C ILE A 14 6.67 -10.08 13.34
N LYS A 15 6.59 -10.11 14.68
CA LYS A 15 6.72 -11.33 15.47
C LYS A 15 5.57 -12.32 15.22
N ILE A 16 4.32 -11.84 15.22
CA ILE A 16 3.16 -12.72 15.09
C ILE A 16 3.08 -13.28 13.67
N LEU A 17 3.28 -12.42 12.66
CA LEU A 17 3.09 -12.77 11.26
C LEU A 17 4.35 -13.34 10.60
N ASP A 18 5.50 -13.32 11.28
CA ASP A 18 6.79 -13.75 10.74
C ASP A 18 7.12 -12.99 9.44
N LEU A 19 7.08 -11.65 9.51
CA LEU A 19 7.23 -10.79 8.34
C LEU A 19 8.69 -10.67 7.92
N LYS A 20 8.97 -10.92 6.62
CA LYS A 20 10.27 -10.68 5.99
C LYS A 20 10.65 -9.20 5.95
N PHE A 21 9.65 -8.32 5.81
CA PHE A 21 9.82 -6.87 5.74
C PHE A 21 8.92 -6.17 6.76
N PRO A 22 9.33 -5.02 7.31
CA PRO A 22 8.46 -4.24 8.19
C PRO A 22 7.21 -3.74 7.44
N PRO A 23 6.07 -3.60 8.14
CA PRO A 23 4.94 -2.84 7.63
C PRO A 23 5.39 -1.42 7.23
N VAL A 24 4.86 -0.92 6.12
CA VAL A 24 5.15 0.43 5.60
C VAL A 24 4.00 1.35 5.95
N ALA A 25 4.31 2.44 6.65
CA ALA A 25 3.42 3.58 6.85
C ALA A 25 3.44 4.48 5.62
N ILE A 26 2.25 4.88 5.15
CA ILE A 26 2.05 5.80 4.04
C ILE A 26 1.14 6.93 4.52
N THR A 27 1.55 8.17 4.25
CA THR A 27 0.73 9.37 4.45
C THR A 27 0.62 10.11 3.12
N LEU A 28 -0.58 10.54 2.74
CA LEU A 28 -0.85 11.34 1.55
C LEU A 28 -0.95 12.81 1.96
N ILE A 29 0.14 13.53 1.72
CA ILE A 29 0.34 14.92 2.12
C ILE A 29 -0.43 15.85 1.18
N ARG A 30 -1.24 16.76 1.74
CA ARG A 30 -2.11 17.67 0.98
C ARG A 30 -1.44 19.01 0.67
N GLY A 31 -0.56 19.49 1.54
CA GLY A 31 0.18 20.74 1.34
C GLY A 31 1.66 20.65 1.71
N LEU A 32 2.44 21.65 1.28
CA LEU A 32 3.86 21.75 1.62
C LEU A 32 4.10 21.83 3.14
N ASP A 33 3.22 22.54 3.86
CA ASP A 33 3.35 22.78 5.29
C ASP A 33 3.10 21.51 6.15
N ASP A 34 2.48 20.49 5.56
CA ASP A 34 2.23 19.20 6.24
C ASP A 34 3.45 18.26 6.18
N ILE A 35 4.52 18.62 5.44
CA ILE A 35 5.74 17.81 5.38
C ILE A 35 6.50 17.92 6.71
N PRO A 36 6.76 16.80 7.41
CA PRO A 36 7.46 16.84 8.69
C PRO A 36 8.89 17.36 8.56
N GLN A 37 9.29 18.21 9.49
CA GLN A 37 10.65 18.73 9.55
C GLN A 37 11.68 17.60 9.64
N GLY A 38 12.74 17.69 8.83
CA GLY A 38 13.83 16.72 8.84
C GLY A 38 13.61 15.48 7.96
N VAL A 39 12.43 15.32 7.34
CA VAL A 39 12.21 14.30 6.31
C VAL A 39 12.68 14.83 4.97
N ALA A 40 13.62 14.12 4.34
CA ALA A 40 14.16 14.50 3.03
C ALA A 40 13.22 14.11 1.88
N GLU A 41 13.27 14.88 0.79
CA GLU A 41 12.68 14.46 -0.48
C GLU A 41 13.46 13.26 -1.05
N LEU A 42 12.77 12.39 -1.77
CA LEU A 42 13.42 11.31 -2.51
C LEU A 42 14.41 11.87 -3.53
N ASP A 43 15.66 11.40 -3.49
CA ASP A 43 16.75 11.95 -4.32
C ASP A 43 16.56 11.76 -5.84
N LYS A 44 15.86 10.69 -6.23
CA LYS A 44 15.71 10.29 -7.64
C LYS A 44 14.29 9.78 -7.91
N PRO A 45 13.72 10.09 -9.08
CA PRO A 45 12.41 9.57 -9.45
C PRO A 45 12.37 8.05 -9.42
N MET A 46 11.32 7.51 -8.80
CA MET A 46 11.09 6.09 -8.63
C MET A 46 9.65 5.73 -8.94
N PHE A 47 9.40 4.47 -9.32
CA PHE A 47 8.04 3.96 -9.33
C PHE A 47 7.51 3.88 -7.88
N TYR A 48 6.26 4.27 -7.64
CA TYR A 48 5.65 4.20 -6.31
C TYR A 48 5.70 2.79 -5.68
N CYS A 49 5.54 1.74 -6.47
CA CYS A 49 5.75 0.37 -6.01
C CYS A 49 7.20 0.07 -5.60
N GLY A 50 8.18 0.73 -6.21
CA GLY A 50 9.57 0.73 -5.75
C GLY A 50 9.71 1.53 -4.44
N MET A 51 9.05 2.67 -4.30
CA MET A 51 9.08 3.49 -3.08
C MET A 51 8.60 2.70 -1.85
N ILE A 52 7.53 1.92 -1.99
CA ILE A 52 7.06 1.03 -0.91
C ILE A 52 8.17 0.05 -0.50
N LYS A 53 8.85 -0.59 -1.46
CA LYS A 53 9.98 -1.47 -1.17
C LYS A 53 11.17 -0.73 -0.58
N TYR A 54 11.44 0.48 -1.03
CA TYR A 54 12.50 1.31 -0.48
C TYR A 54 12.23 1.67 0.99
N ALA A 55 10.98 1.94 1.34
CA ALA A 55 10.56 2.10 2.73
C ALA A 55 10.66 0.79 3.54
N MET A 56 10.30 -0.36 2.96
CA MET A 56 10.51 -1.68 3.58
C MET A 56 11.99 -1.96 3.91
N LEU A 57 12.93 -1.33 3.20
CA LEU A 57 14.37 -1.41 3.45
C LEU A 57 14.86 -0.41 4.53
N GLY A 58 13.95 0.29 5.21
CA GLY A 58 14.29 1.12 6.37
C GLY A 58 14.31 2.63 6.12
N ASN A 59 14.04 3.09 4.89
CA ASN A 59 14.17 4.48 4.48
C ASN A 59 12.92 5.31 4.80
N ILE A 60 13.12 6.59 5.11
CA ILE A 60 12.06 7.56 5.41
C ILE A 60 12.22 8.72 4.44
N PHE A 61 11.18 9.04 3.68
CA PHE A 61 11.25 10.09 2.66
C PHE A 61 9.85 10.56 2.28
N TYR A 62 9.78 11.73 1.65
CA TYR A 62 8.62 12.15 0.88
C TYR A 62 8.92 12.23 -0.62
N ALA A 63 7.90 12.14 -1.46
CA ALA A 63 8.02 12.23 -2.91
C ALA A 63 6.87 13.07 -3.48
N LYS A 64 7.21 14.21 -4.09
CA LYS A 64 6.28 15.04 -4.90
C LYS A 64 6.04 14.37 -6.26
N GLU A 65 5.10 14.89 -7.02
CA GLU A 65 4.75 14.43 -8.38
C GLU A 65 5.97 14.08 -9.25
N ASN A 66 6.94 14.99 -9.36
CA ASN A 66 8.12 14.84 -10.22
C ASN A 66 9.02 13.65 -9.82
N MET A 67 8.87 13.14 -8.59
CA MET A 67 9.57 11.95 -8.11
C MET A 67 8.83 10.65 -8.41
N HIS A 68 7.59 10.69 -8.91
CA HIS A 68 6.84 9.50 -9.33
C HIS A 68 7.09 9.19 -10.82
N SER A 69 7.97 8.22 -11.09
CA SER A 69 8.30 7.81 -12.48
C SER A 69 7.12 7.20 -13.25
N CYS A 70 6.06 6.78 -12.56
CA CYS A 70 4.84 6.25 -13.17
C CYS A 70 3.71 7.26 -13.04
N LYS A 71 3.44 8.02 -14.11
CA LYS A 71 2.32 8.98 -14.19
C LYS A 71 0.97 8.37 -13.84
N ARG A 72 0.75 7.10 -14.19
CA ARG A 72 -0.49 6.36 -13.90
C ARG A 72 -0.65 6.08 -12.41
N GLY A 73 0.47 5.83 -11.73
CA GLY A 73 0.52 5.72 -10.27
C GLY A 73 0.26 7.05 -9.60
N ALA A 74 0.93 8.12 -10.05
CA ALA A 74 0.73 9.48 -9.56
C ALA A 74 -0.72 9.94 -9.73
N ALA A 75 -1.34 9.66 -10.89
CA ALA A 75 -2.74 9.96 -11.14
C ALA A 75 -3.70 9.19 -10.23
N ALA A 76 -3.45 7.89 -9.99
CA ALA A 76 -4.25 7.12 -9.04
C ALA A 76 -4.19 7.72 -7.63
N LEU A 77 -3.00 8.19 -7.22
CA LEU A 77 -2.75 8.83 -5.93
C LEU A 77 -3.27 10.29 -5.86
N GLY A 78 -3.89 10.83 -6.91
CA GLY A 78 -4.46 12.18 -6.91
C GLY A 78 -3.44 13.31 -7.04
N MET A 79 -2.21 13.02 -7.50
CA MET A 79 -1.19 14.07 -7.70
C MET A 79 -1.37 14.82 -9.02
N ILE A 80 -1.87 14.12 -10.04
CA ILE A 80 -2.02 14.65 -11.40
C ILE A 80 -3.30 14.14 -12.03
N ASP A 81 -3.67 14.76 -13.15
CA ASP A 81 -4.72 14.24 -14.01
C ASP A 81 -4.34 12.87 -14.58
N ILE A 82 -5.34 12.02 -14.75
CA ILE A 82 -5.18 10.76 -15.49
C ILE A 82 -4.70 11.11 -16.91
N PRO A 83 -3.57 10.57 -17.39
CA PRO A 83 -3.10 10.80 -18.75
C PRO A 83 -4.17 10.47 -19.81
N GLU A 84 -4.26 11.25 -20.88
CA GLU A 84 -5.31 11.05 -21.90
C GLU A 84 -5.26 9.66 -22.55
N ASP A 85 -4.06 9.16 -22.87
CA ASP A 85 -3.85 7.81 -23.43
C ASP A 85 -4.27 6.69 -22.45
N GLU A 86 -4.32 6.99 -21.15
CA GLU A 86 -4.86 6.10 -20.14
C GLU A 86 -6.38 6.23 -20.01
N LYS A 87 -6.94 7.45 -20.02
CA LYS A 87 -8.39 7.68 -19.99
C LYS A 87 -9.10 6.96 -21.14
N THR A 88 -8.53 6.99 -22.34
CA THR A 88 -9.07 6.30 -23.53
C THR A 88 -8.78 4.80 -23.55
N GLY A 89 -7.88 4.32 -22.68
CA GLY A 89 -7.42 2.94 -22.64
C GLY A 89 -6.38 2.56 -23.71
N GLU A 90 -5.98 3.50 -24.57
CA GLU A 90 -4.99 3.28 -25.64
C GLU A 90 -3.66 2.80 -25.11
N PHE A 91 -3.19 3.34 -23.98
CA PHE A 91 -1.95 2.92 -23.35
C PHE A 91 -1.92 1.41 -23.09
N TYR A 92 -3.01 0.88 -22.52
CA TYR A 92 -3.07 -0.52 -22.16
C TYR A 92 -3.28 -1.44 -23.37
N LEU A 93 -3.99 -0.96 -24.40
CA LEU A 93 -4.09 -1.67 -25.67
C LEU A 93 -2.71 -1.75 -26.36
N ASN A 94 -1.99 -0.63 -26.45
CA ASN A 94 -0.67 -0.54 -27.07
C ASN A 94 0.39 -1.37 -26.34
N LYS A 95 0.19 -1.60 -25.03
CA LYS A 95 1.03 -2.50 -24.21
C LYS A 95 0.56 -3.95 -24.20
N ALA A 96 -0.44 -4.31 -25.01
CA ALA A 96 -1.08 -5.62 -25.02
C ALA A 96 -1.53 -6.09 -23.61
N SER A 97 -1.83 -5.15 -22.72
CA SER A 97 -2.35 -5.43 -21.38
C SER A 97 -3.84 -5.78 -21.44
N PHE A 98 -4.56 -5.29 -22.46
CA PHE A 98 -5.92 -5.70 -22.78
C PHE A 98 -6.09 -5.90 -24.27
N SER A 99 -7.04 -6.77 -24.65
CA SER A 99 -7.35 -7.10 -26.05
C SER A 99 -8.21 -6.05 -26.77
N SER A 100 -8.74 -5.06 -26.06
CA SER A 100 -9.58 -4.01 -26.66
C SER A 100 -9.62 -2.74 -25.81
N LEU A 101 -9.90 -1.59 -26.44
CA LEU A 101 -10.17 -0.33 -25.75
C LEU A 101 -11.32 -0.46 -24.75
N ARG A 102 -12.35 -1.25 -25.08
CA ARG A 102 -13.48 -1.50 -24.18
C ARG A 102 -13.03 -2.18 -22.88
N ALA A 103 -12.16 -3.20 -22.97
CA ALA A 103 -11.62 -3.88 -21.79
C ALA A 103 -10.69 -2.96 -20.98
N ALA A 104 -9.86 -2.16 -21.66
CA ALA A 104 -8.99 -1.18 -21.02
C ALA A 104 -9.79 -0.10 -20.27
N THR A 105 -10.78 0.50 -20.92
CA THR A 105 -11.61 1.57 -20.36
C THR A 105 -12.37 1.12 -19.11
N ARG A 106 -12.97 -0.09 -19.13
CA ARG A 106 -13.61 -0.66 -17.92
C ARG A 106 -12.65 -0.76 -16.75
N SER A 107 -11.41 -1.16 -17.02
CA SER A 107 -10.39 -1.31 -15.98
C SER A 107 -9.94 0.04 -15.41
N VAL A 108 -9.87 1.07 -16.25
CA VAL A 108 -9.54 2.43 -15.84
C VAL A 108 -10.65 3.04 -14.99
N ILE A 109 -11.90 2.99 -15.45
CA ILE A 109 -13.06 3.54 -14.74
C ILE A 109 -13.29 2.82 -13.40
N GLY A 110 -13.09 1.50 -13.36
CA GLY A 110 -13.23 0.72 -12.14
C GLY A 110 -12.06 0.85 -11.16
N SER A 111 -10.99 1.58 -11.49
CA SER A 111 -9.82 1.73 -10.63
C SER A 111 -10.07 2.79 -9.55
N PRO A 112 -9.91 2.46 -8.24
CA PRO A 112 -9.89 3.48 -7.19
C PRO A 112 -8.87 4.59 -7.52
N SER A 113 -9.31 5.84 -7.49
CA SER A 113 -8.47 7.01 -7.71
C SER A 113 -8.92 8.13 -6.79
N LEU A 114 -7.97 8.99 -6.42
CA LEU A 114 -8.25 10.23 -5.70
C LEU A 114 -8.48 11.36 -6.69
N GLU A 115 -9.11 12.43 -6.21
CA GLU A 115 -9.32 13.64 -6.99
C GLU A 115 -7.97 14.21 -7.46
N SER A 116 -7.92 14.65 -8.71
CA SER A 116 -6.71 15.20 -9.31
C SER A 116 -6.25 16.46 -8.55
N GLY A 117 -4.95 16.57 -8.29
CA GLY A 117 -4.35 17.67 -7.54
C GLY A 117 -4.70 17.70 -6.05
N SER A 118 -5.39 16.69 -5.52
CA SER A 118 -5.75 16.65 -4.09
C SER A 118 -4.59 16.27 -3.17
N ILE A 119 -3.54 15.63 -3.72
CA ILE A 119 -2.35 15.18 -3.00
C ILE A 119 -1.10 15.88 -3.55
N TYR A 120 -0.38 16.56 -2.67
CA TYR A 120 0.87 17.25 -2.98
C TYR A 120 2.09 16.30 -2.98
N ALA A 121 2.16 15.39 -2.01
CA ALA A 121 3.26 14.44 -1.90
C ALA A 121 2.84 13.13 -1.21
N THR A 122 3.61 12.07 -1.41
CA THR A 122 3.51 10.84 -0.60
C THR A 122 4.67 10.78 0.38
N LEU A 123 4.39 10.52 1.64
CA LEU A 123 5.40 10.19 2.65
C LEU A 123 5.36 8.70 2.95
N LEU A 124 6.52 8.05 2.92
CA LEU A 124 6.65 6.62 3.20
C LEU A 124 7.76 6.35 4.21
N SER A 125 7.52 5.40 5.10
CA SER A 125 8.51 4.92 6.08
C SER A 125 8.20 3.51 6.56
N PRO A 126 9.15 2.81 7.22
CA PRO A 126 8.78 1.76 8.16
C PRO A 126 7.79 2.30 9.19
N LEU A 127 6.83 1.47 9.60
CA LEU A 127 5.80 1.85 10.57
C LEU A 127 6.40 2.33 11.90
N GLU A 128 7.45 1.69 12.41
CA GLU A 128 8.11 2.09 13.67
C GLU A 128 8.74 3.49 13.62
N LYS A 129 9.05 4.00 12.42
CA LYS A 129 9.74 5.30 12.23
C LYS A 129 8.83 6.36 11.61
N THR A 130 7.52 6.11 11.56
CA THR A 130 6.61 7.05 10.91
C THR A 130 6.60 8.40 11.65
N PRO A 131 6.83 9.52 10.95
CA PRO A 131 6.80 10.85 11.56
C PRO A 131 5.37 11.36 11.77
N LEU A 132 4.40 10.78 11.06
CA LEU A 132 2.98 11.14 11.09
C LEU A 132 2.12 9.91 11.38
N ASP A 133 0.88 10.15 11.80
CA ASP A 133 -0.13 9.09 11.81
C ASP A 133 -0.40 8.67 10.36
N PRO A 134 -0.18 7.39 10.00
CA PRO A 134 -0.31 6.96 8.61
C PRO A 134 -1.77 6.89 8.20
N ASP A 135 -2.08 7.32 6.98
CA ASP A 135 -3.39 7.10 6.37
C ASP A 135 -3.58 5.64 5.95
N VAL A 136 -2.47 4.98 5.57
CA VAL A 136 -2.46 3.60 5.09
C VAL A 136 -1.23 2.87 5.62
N VAL A 137 -1.41 1.61 5.99
CA VAL A 137 -0.32 0.69 6.28
C VAL A 137 -0.33 -0.44 5.27
N ILE A 138 0.82 -0.67 4.63
CA ILE A 138 1.01 -1.78 3.70
C ILE A 138 1.87 -2.88 4.32
N ILE A 139 1.40 -4.12 4.19
CA ILE A 139 2.13 -5.32 4.59
C ILE A 139 2.30 -6.24 3.37
N GLU A 140 3.51 -6.76 3.18
CA GLU A 140 3.75 -7.89 2.29
C GLU A 140 3.94 -9.15 3.13
N THR A 141 3.18 -10.20 2.83
CA THR A 141 3.25 -11.46 3.58
C THR A 141 2.74 -12.64 2.74
N ILE A 142 2.80 -13.86 3.28
CA ILE A 142 2.23 -15.04 2.63
C ILE A 142 0.70 -15.11 2.84
N PRO A 143 -0.07 -15.81 1.98
CA PRO A 143 -1.53 -15.87 2.06
C PRO A 143 -2.07 -16.30 3.43
N ARG A 144 -1.41 -17.26 4.09
CA ARG A 144 -1.81 -17.73 5.43
C ARG A 144 -1.79 -16.61 6.47
N ARG A 145 -0.82 -15.71 6.40
CA ARG A 145 -0.69 -14.56 7.31
C ARG A 145 -1.64 -13.44 6.94
N ALA A 146 -1.88 -13.24 5.64
CA ALA A 146 -2.90 -12.29 5.20
C ALA A 146 -4.31 -12.68 5.66
N PHE A 147 -4.63 -13.97 5.70
CA PHE A 147 -5.88 -14.45 6.28
C PHE A 147 -6.00 -14.11 7.78
N GLU A 148 -4.89 -14.20 8.53
CA GLU A 148 -4.85 -13.80 9.96
C GLU A 148 -5.12 -12.30 10.14
N VAL A 149 -4.53 -11.45 9.30
CA VAL A 149 -4.75 -9.99 9.31
C VAL A 149 -6.19 -9.65 8.90
N MET A 150 -6.71 -10.29 7.86
CA MET A 150 -8.10 -10.12 7.40
C MET A 150 -9.08 -10.53 8.49
N HIS A 151 -8.86 -11.65 9.18
CA HIS A 151 -9.72 -12.06 10.28
C HIS A 151 -9.63 -11.07 11.44
N ALA A 152 -8.43 -10.56 11.75
CA ALA A 152 -8.26 -9.56 12.80
C ALA A 152 -9.02 -8.25 12.50
N SER A 153 -9.14 -7.87 11.22
CA SER A 153 -9.86 -6.65 10.81
C SER A 153 -11.37 -6.73 11.00
N ILE A 154 -11.94 -7.94 11.01
CA ILE A 154 -13.37 -8.19 11.22
C ILE A 154 -13.67 -8.90 12.55
N PHE A 155 -12.66 -9.08 13.43
CA PHE A 155 -12.79 -9.93 14.61
C PHE A 155 -13.90 -9.47 15.57
N ASP A 156 -13.99 -8.16 15.84
CA ASP A 156 -14.97 -7.64 16.79
C ASP A 156 -16.38 -7.47 16.19
N GLN A 157 -16.48 -7.24 14.88
CA GLN A 157 -17.75 -6.88 14.21
C GLN A 157 -18.33 -8.01 13.34
N GLY A 158 -17.53 -9.04 13.01
CA GLY A 158 -17.84 -10.01 11.97
C GLY A 158 -17.93 -9.36 10.58
N GLY A 159 -18.49 -10.09 9.62
CA GLY A 159 -18.76 -9.59 8.27
C GLY A 159 -17.83 -10.13 7.19
N TRP A 160 -17.83 -9.46 6.04
CA TRP A 160 -17.11 -9.86 4.83
C TRP A 160 -16.08 -8.79 4.44
N VAL A 161 -14.97 -9.24 3.87
CA VAL A 161 -13.94 -8.36 3.32
C VAL A 161 -13.97 -8.44 1.80
N ASP A 162 -14.31 -7.34 1.15
CA ASP A 162 -14.29 -7.23 -0.31
C ASP A 162 -12.90 -6.80 -0.78
N SER A 163 -12.23 -7.68 -1.53
CA SER A 163 -10.95 -7.34 -2.17
C SER A 163 -11.16 -6.89 -3.62
N TRP A 164 -10.66 -5.70 -3.95
CA TRP A 164 -10.67 -5.13 -5.28
C TRP A 164 -9.30 -5.32 -5.93
N MET A 165 -9.27 -6.01 -7.07
CA MET A 165 -8.04 -6.34 -7.79
C MET A 165 -8.23 -6.22 -9.29
N SER A 166 -7.16 -5.89 -10.00
CA SER A 166 -7.12 -5.73 -11.46
C SER A 166 -5.68 -5.91 -11.96
N ALA A 167 -5.48 -6.13 -13.26
CA ALA A 167 -4.16 -6.06 -13.87
C ALA A 167 -4.15 -4.84 -14.80
N PRO A 168 -3.39 -3.75 -14.56
CA PRO A 168 -2.41 -3.47 -13.49
C PRO A 168 -2.96 -2.60 -12.32
N ARG A 169 -2.11 -1.77 -11.68
CA ARG A 169 -2.42 -0.79 -10.60
C ARG A 169 -2.63 -1.32 -9.17
N GLN A 170 -2.00 -2.43 -8.81
CA GLN A 170 -2.26 -3.05 -7.51
C GLN A 170 -1.67 -2.28 -6.31
N LEU A 171 -0.49 -1.65 -6.42
CA LEU A 171 0.12 -0.96 -5.27
C LEU A 171 -0.42 0.46 -5.04
N CYS A 172 -0.52 1.28 -6.09
CA CYS A 172 -1.04 2.64 -5.99
C CYS A 172 -2.56 2.65 -5.74
N SER A 173 -3.33 1.93 -6.56
CA SER A 173 -4.79 1.98 -6.47
C SER A 173 -5.34 0.99 -5.42
N ALA A 174 -5.05 -0.30 -5.57
CA ALA A 174 -5.70 -1.33 -4.77
C ALA A 174 -5.18 -1.41 -3.32
N SER A 175 -3.89 -1.24 -3.05
CA SER A 175 -3.32 -1.31 -1.69
C SER A 175 -3.02 0.04 -1.04
N THR A 176 -3.18 1.16 -1.74
CA THR A 176 -3.04 2.51 -1.14
C THR A 176 -4.35 3.29 -1.20
N VAL A 177 -4.84 3.64 -2.39
CA VAL A 177 -6.02 4.51 -2.52
C VAL A 177 -7.28 3.86 -1.94
N ARG A 178 -7.52 2.58 -2.20
CA ARG A 178 -8.70 1.90 -1.63
C ARG A 178 -8.69 1.87 -0.08
N PRO A 179 -7.57 1.51 0.59
CA PRO A 179 -7.43 1.67 2.03
C PRO A 179 -7.53 3.11 2.53
N TYR A 180 -6.98 4.08 1.79
CA TYR A 180 -7.15 5.51 2.09
C TYR A 180 -8.63 5.92 2.13
N LEU A 181 -9.46 5.31 1.28
CA LEU A 181 -10.91 5.48 1.26
C LEU A 181 -11.65 4.59 2.29
N GLY A 182 -10.95 4.09 3.31
CA GLY A 182 -11.53 3.33 4.42
C GLY A 182 -11.83 1.87 4.11
N LYS A 183 -11.32 1.31 3.01
CA LYS A 183 -11.56 -0.09 2.62
C LYS A 183 -10.28 -0.91 2.69
N PHE A 184 -10.18 -1.80 3.68
CA PHE A 184 -9.17 -2.84 3.73
C PHE A 184 -9.13 -3.62 2.41
N ASN A 185 -7.92 -4.00 1.97
CA ASN A 185 -7.77 -4.69 0.70
C ASN A 185 -6.62 -5.71 0.72
N ILE A 186 -6.84 -6.89 0.13
CA ILE A 186 -5.79 -7.87 -0.17
C ILE A 186 -5.62 -7.93 -1.69
N THR A 187 -4.37 -7.89 -2.15
CA THR A 187 -4.01 -7.90 -3.56
C THR A 187 -2.63 -8.54 -3.76
N PHE A 188 -2.05 -8.41 -4.95
CA PHE A 188 -0.77 -8.98 -5.35
C PHE A 188 0.14 -7.90 -5.92
N ALA A 189 1.46 -8.10 -5.84
CA ALA A 189 2.39 -7.29 -6.60
C ALA A 189 2.25 -7.57 -8.11
N CYS A 190 1.97 -6.54 -8.90
CA CYS A 190 1.95 -6.65 -10.36
C CYS A 190 3.37 -6.77 -10.93
N GLU A 191 3.49 -7.18 -12.19
CA GLU A 191 4.80 -7.36 -12.84
C GLU A 191 5.65 -6.09 -12.79
N PHE A 192 5.05 -4.92 -13.04
CA PHE A 192 5.76 -3.65 -12.92
C PHE A 192 6.27 -3.35 -11.51
N ALA A 193 5.57 -3.81 -10.46
CA ALA A 193 6.06 -3.70 -9.09
C ALA A 193 7.26 -4.62 -8.84
N ARG A 194 7.23 -5.85 -9.38
CA ARG A 194 8.36 -6.79 -9.32
C ARG A 194 9.59 -6.24 -10.05
N MET A 195 9.39 -5.69 -11.25
CA MET A 195 10.45 -5.01 -11.99
C MET A 195 11.03 -3.81 -11.24
N ALA A 196 10.19 -2.97 -10.64
CA ALA A 196 10.64 -1.83 -9.84
C ALA A 196 11.47 -2.28 -8.63
N ALA A 197 11.04 -3.32 -7.92
CA ALA A 197 11.79 -3.88 -6.78
C ALA A 197 13.18 -4.38 -7.19
N LYS A 198 13.33 -5.02 -8.36
CA LYS A 198 14.62 -5.49 -8.87
C LYS A 198 15.64 -4.35 -9.02
N THR A 199 15.21 -3.14 -9.38
CA THR A 199 16.11 -1.96 -9.47
C THR A 199 16.72 -1.58 -8.12
N LEU A 200 16.08 -1.95 -7.02
CA LEU A 200 16.53 -1.75 -5.65
C LEU A 200 17.28 -2.97 -5.08
N LYS A 201 17.62 -3.95 -5.92
CA LYS A 201 18.23 -5.23 -5.51
C LYS A 201 17.41 -5.99 -4.45
N THR A 202 16.08 -5.89 -4.57
CA THR A 202 15.12 -6.63 -3.76
C THR A 202 14.02 -7.19 -4.66
N GLU A 203 13.04 -7.85 -4.07
CA GLU A 203 11.93 -8.46 -4.78
C GLU A 203 10.64 -8.30 -3.98
N TYR A 204 9.51 -8.31 -4.69
CA TYR A 204 8.26 -8.75 -4.08
C TYR A 204 8.25 -10.27 -4.07
N MET A 205 7.73 -10.90 -3.02
CA MET A 205 7.63 -12.36 -2.93
C MET A 205 6.69 -12.89 -4.02
N ASP A 206 7.07 -13.97 -4.70
CA ASP A 206 6.26 -14.53 -5.79
C ASP A 206 5.03 -15.24 -5.23
N GLU A 207 5.18 -15.91 -4.10
CA GLU A 207 4.11 -16.50 -3.28
C GLU A 207 3.41 -15.48 -2.37
N GLY A 208 3.86 -14.21 -2.38
CA GLY A 208 3.39 -13.17 -1.49
C GLY A 208 2.11 -12.47 -1.95
N VAL A 209 1.38 -11.96 -0.97
CA VAL A 209 0.27 -11.03 -1.14
C VAL A 209 0.59 -9.70 -0.48
N ILE A 210 -0.09 -8.65 -0.95
CA ILE A 210 -0.03 -7.31 -0.39
C ILE A 210 -1.34 -7.04 0.33
N ILE A 211 -1.24 -6.48 1.53
CA ILE A 211 -2.37 -6.03 2.32
C ILE A 211 -2.26 -4.52 2.46
N GLY A 212 -3.34 -3.82 2.14
CA GLY A 212 -3.50 -2.41 2.48
C GLY A 212 -4.53 -2.25 3.60
N ILE A 213 -4.11 -1.63 4.70
CA ILE A 213 -4.90 -1.43 5.91
C ILE A 213 -5.15 0.08 6.06
N PRO A 214 -6.40 0.55 6.17
CA PRO A 214 -6.67 1.93 6.57
C PRO A 214 -5.99 2.22 7.91
N GLY A 215 -5.32 3.37 8.04
CA GLY A 215 -4.56 3.73 9.23
C GLY A 215 -5.37 3.64 10.52
N GLU A 216 -6.62 4.09 10.45
CA GLU A 216 -7.60 4.01 11.56
C GLU A 216 -7.91 2.58 12.02
N MET A 217 -7.74 1.57 11.15
CA MET A 217 -7.97 0.16 11.48
C MET A 217 -6.74 -0.54 12.06
N LEU A 218 -5.55 0.06 11.96
CA LEU A 218 -4.29 -0.60 12.34
C LEU A 218 -4.29 -1.05 13.80
N LYS A 219 -4.75 -0.17 14.71
CA LYS A 219 -4.80 -0.47 16.14
C LYS A 219 -5.68 -1.68 16.41
N THR A 220 -6.91 -1.69 15.88
CA THR A 220 -7.85 -2.81 16.00
C THR A 220 -7.27 -4.11 15.46
N VAL A 221 -6.67 -4.08 14.26
CA VAL A 221 -6.01 -5.26 13.69
C VAL A 221 -4.90 -5.78 14.62
N SER A 222 -4.06 -4.88 15.14
CA SER A 222 -2.95 -5.25 16.02
C SER A 222 -3.41 -5.81 17.37
N GLU A 223 -4.52 -5.33 17.92
CA GLU A 223 -5.11 -5.79 19.19
C GLU A 223 -5.84 -7.13 19.01
N ASN A 224 -6.38 -7.38 17.83
CA ASN A 224 -7.20 -8.57 17.56
C ASN A 224 -6.42 -9.79 17.11
N ILE A 225 -5.26 -9.60 16.47
CA ILE A 225 -4.58 -10.70 15.79
C ILE A 225 -4.18 -11.86 16.72
N ASP A 226 -3.73 -11.57 17.94
CA ASP A 226 -3.40 -12.57 18.97
C ASP A 226 -4.59 -12.93 19.85
N ARG A 227 -5.79 -12.39 19.60
CA ARG A 227 -7.05 -12.85 20.23
C ARG A 227 -7.63 -14.07 19.50
N ILE A 228 -7.32 -14.23 18.21
CA ILE A 228 -7.80 -15.31 17.34
C ILE A 228 -7.28 -16.68 17.81
N GLY A 229 -8.19 -17.64 18.02
CA GLY A 229 -7.87 -18.94 18.64
C GLY A 229 -6.80 -19.76 17.90
N TYR A 230 -6.86 -19.86 16.57
CA TYR A 230 -5.86 -20.61 15.81
C TYR A 230 -4.51 -19.87 15.69
N VAL A 231 -4.51 -18.53 15.81
CA VAL A 231 -3.27 -17.74 15.90
C VAL A 231 -2.61 -17.98 17.25
N LYS A 232 -3.36 -17.88 18.36
CA LYS A 232 -2.87 -18.22 19.71
C LYS A 232 -2.23 -19.60 19.75
N LYS A 233 -2.95 -20.60 19.25
CA LYS A 233 -2.46 -21.99 19.20
C LYS A 233 -1.14 -22.09 18.44
N ARG A 234 -1.03 -21.47 17.26
CA ARG A 234 0.20 -21.43 16.46
C ARG A 234 1.36 -20.82 17.24
N LEU A 235 1.13 -19.71 17.93
CA LEU A 235 2.17 -18.99 18.69
C LEU A 235 2.65 -19.76 19.93
N THR A 236 1.83 -20.66 20.49
CA THR A 236 2.23 -21.51 21.63
C THR A 236 2.96 -22.79 21.22
N THR A 237 2.89 -23.17 19.93
CA THR A 237 3.47 -24.42 19.40
C THR A 237 4.69 -24.19 18.50
N ALA A 238 5.04 -22.92 18.25
CA ALA A 238 6.19 -22.50 17.45
C ALA A 238 7.37 -22.19 18.37
#